data_AF-Q7Q070-F1
#
_entry.id   AF-Q7Q070-F1
#
_cell.length_a   1.000
_cell.length_b   1.000
_cell.length_c   1.000
_cell.angle_alpha   90.00
_cell.angle_beta   90.00
_cell.angle_gamma   90.00
#
_symmetry.space_group_name_H-M   'P 1'
#
loop_
_entity.id
_entity.type
_entity.pdbx_description
1 polymer ?
#
loop_
_entity_poly.entity_id
_entity_poly.type
_entity_poly.pdbx_seq_one_letter_code
_entity_poly.pdbx_strand_id
1 'polypeptide(L)'
;MQEQWEWMKEFAMPVELLQSIIYLQRALRDCVIQHQFLASKINILAMHQRPIIKRHMLELEREILSIGREQEGVVRQLSERVKRFQMTVQSQRKVALSEDIVCGYVSRHLAAFNDVTDLNGTVPKH
;
A
#
# COMPACT_ATOMS: atom_id res chain seq x y z
N MET A 1 -24.37 8.55 -10.46
CA MET A 1 -23.09 7.82 -10.28
C MET A 1 -22.10 8.12 -11.39
N GLN A 2 -22.47 8.03 -12.67
CA GLN A 2 -21.55 8.28 -13.79
C GLN A 2 -20.94 9.69 -13.78
N GLU A 3 -21.72 10.73 -13.48
CA GLU A 3 -21.21 12.10 -13.38
C GLU A 3 -20.20 12.29 -12.23
N GLN A 4 -20.44 11.68 -11.06
CA GLN A 4 -19.49 11.73 -9.94
C GLN A 4 -18.16 11.06 -10.29
N TRP A 5 -18.22 9.97 -11.08
CA TRP A 5 -17.03 9.31 -11.60
C TRP A 5 -16.22 10.21 -12.53
N GLU A 6 -16.91 10.95 -13.41
CA GLU A 6 -16.25 11.93 -14.29
C GLU A 6 -15.58 13.05 -13.48
N TRP A 7 -16.23 13.55 -12.42
CA TRP A 7 -15.58 14.53 -11.52
C TRP A 7 -14.34 13.95 -10.85
N MET A 8 -14.36 12.68 -10.43
CA MET A 8 -13.17 12.05 -9.84
C MET A 8 -11.97 12.03 -10.79
N LYS A 9 -12.15 12.06 -12.11
CA LYS A 9 -11.03 12.13 -13.05
C LYS A 9 -10.25 13.44 -12.97
N GLU A 10 -10.84 14.49 -12.40
CA GLU A 10 -10.15 15.76 -12.11
C GLU A 10 -9.19 15.62 -10.91
N PHE A 11 -9.35 14.57 -10.09
CA PHE A 11 -8.43 14.28 -8.98
C PHE A 11 -7.13 13.66 -9.50
N ALA A 12 -6.08 14.48 -9.50
CA ALA A 12 -4.73 14.02 -9.81
C ALA A 12 -4.07 13.38 -8.58
N MET A 13 -3.76 12.09 -8.69
CA MET A 13 -2.96 11.39 -7.68
C MET A 13 -1.47 11.59 -7.98
N PRO A 14 -0.66 12.08 -7.02
CA PRO A 14 0.79 12.18 -7.23
C PRO A 14 1.40 10.81 -7.49
N VAL A 15 2.29 10.74 -8.48
CA VAL A 15 2.98 9.50 -8.86
C VAL A 15 3.82 8.97 -7.70
N GLU A 16 4.47 9.86 -6.95
CA GLU A 16 5.29 9.52 -5.80
C GLU A 16 4.46 8.87 -4.68
N LEU A 17 3.21 9.34 -4.52
CA LEU A 17 2.28 8.78 -3.55
C LEU A 17 1.83 7.38 -3.97
N LEU A 18 1.49 7.19 -5.26
CA LEU A 18 1.17 5.87 -5.82
C LEU A 18 2.32 4.87 -5.64
N GLN A 19 3.53 5.29 -6.00
CA GLN A 19 4.76 4.49 -5.84
C GLN A 19 4.99 4.13 -4.38
N SER A 20 4.85 5.08 -3.46
CA SER A 20 5.03 4.83 -2.02
C SER A 20 4.03 3.80 -1.50
N ILE A 21 2.75 3.92 -1.86
CA ILE A 21 1.71 2.95 -1.45
C ILE A 21 2.07 1.55 -1.96
N ILE A 22 2.39 1.42 -3.25
CA ILE A 22 2.65 0.12 -3.87
C ILE A 22 3.93 -0.50 -3.32
N TYR A 23 4.99 0.29 -3.17
CA TYR A 23 6.24 -0.17 -2.56
C TYR A 23 6.00 -0.71 -1.16
N LEU A 24 5.33 0.07 -0.29
CA LEU A 24 5.08 -0.35 1.09
C LEU A 24 4.16 -1.57 1.17
N GLN A 25 3.19 -1.71 0.27
CA GLN A 25 2.33 -2.90 0.19
C GLN A 25 3.12 -4.16 -0.18
N ARG A 26 4.05 -4.05 -1.15
CA ARG A 26 4.93 -5.14 -1.56
C ARG A 26 5.92 -5.50 -0.45
N ALA A 27 6.61 -4.51 0.09
CA ALA A 27 7.57 -4.71 1.19
C ALA A 27 6.93 -5.39 2.39
N LEU A 28 5.71 -4.98 2.79
CA LEU A 28 4.97 -5.62 3.86
C LEU A 28 4.66 -7.09 3.55
N ARG A 29 4.15 -7.35 2.34
CA ARG A 29 3.83 -8.72 1.89
C ARG A 29 5.08 -9.61 1.94
N ASP A 30 6.19 -9.12 1.43
CA ASP A 30 7.45 -9.88 1.37
C ASP A 30 7.98 -10.18 2.77
N CYS A 31 7.95 -9.20 3.69
CA CYS A 31 8.36 -9.42 5.08
C CYS A 31 7.48 -10.45 5.78
N VAL A 32 6.15 -10.39 5.58
CA VAL A 32 5.21 -11.36 6.15
C VAL A 32 5.45 -12.76 5.59
N ILE A 33 5.65 -12.90 4.28
CA ILE A 33 5.94 -14.19 3.64
C ILE A 33 7.24 -14.78 4.19
N GLN A 34 8.31 -13.98 4.30
CA GLN A 34 9.58 -14.45 4.86
C GLN A 34 9.43 -14.86 6.32
N HIS A 35 8.70 -14.08 7.13
CA HIS A 35 8.45 -14.40 8.53
C HIS A 35 7.70 -15.72 8.67
N GLN A 36 6.61 -15.90 7.92
CA GLN A 36 5.83 -17.14 7.89
C GLN A 36 6.66 -18.34 7.43
N PHE A 37 7.52 -18.14 6.42
CA PHE A 37 8.44 -19.18 5.97
C PHE A 37 9.38 -19.62 7.10
N LEU A 38 10.05 -18.68 7.76
CA LEU A 38 10.95 -18.99 8.89
C LEU A 38 10.20 -19.67 10.04
N ALA A 39 9.00 -19.17 10.39
CA ALA A 39 8.15 -19.76 11.41
C ALA A 39 7.78 -21.22 11.10
N SER A 40 7.53 -21.54 9.82
CA SER A 40 7.20 -22.91 9.39
C SER A 40 8.39 -23.88 9.50
N LYS A 41 9.63 -23.37 9.44
CA LYS A 41 10.85 -24.19 9.43
C LYS A 41 11.51 -24.31 10.79
N ILE A 42 11.22 -23.42 11.75
CA ILE A 42 11.96 -23.34 13.01
C ILE A 42 12.02 -24.67 13.79
N ASN A 43 10.94 -25.45 13.78
CA ASN A 43 10.83 -26.69 14.55
C ASN A 43 11.59 -27.87 13.92
N ILE A 44 11.89 -27.81 12.62
CA ILE A 44 12.67 -28.85 11.91
C ILE A 44 14.18 -28.59 11.95
N LEU A 45 14.60 -27.41 12.40
CA LEU A 45 16.02 -27.03 12.48
C LEU A 45 16.69 -27.59 13.73
N ALA A 46 18.01 -27.81 13.61
CA ALA A 46 18.86 -28.21 14.72
C ALA A 46 18.84 -27.13 15.83
N MET A 47 18.94 -27.56 17.09
CA MET A 47 18.79 -26.66 18.26
C MET A 47 19.74 -25.46 18.23
N HIS A 48 20.96 -25.62 17.71
CA HIS A 48 21.95 -24.55 17.60
C HIS A 48 21.61 -23.50 16.52
N GLN A 49 20.78 -23.84 15.52
CA GLN A 49 20.37 -22.91 14.46
C GLN A 49 19.14 -22.08 14.86
N ARG A 50 18.30 -22.60 15.77
CA ARG A 50 17.05 -21.96 16.18
C ARG A 50 17.23 -20.54 16.72
N PRO A 51 18.26 -20.21 17.56
CA PRO A 51 18.46 -18.85 18.04
C PRO A 51 18.71 -17.84 16.92
N ILE A 52 19.43 -18.24 15.86
CA ILE A 52 19.72 -17.38 14.71
C ILE A 52 18.42 -17.07 13.95
N ILE A 53 17.62 -18.10 13.67
CA ILE A 53 16.32 -17.92 12.99
C ILE A 53 15.36 -17.07 13.83
N LYS A 54 15.30 -17.27 15.14
CA LYS A 54 14.49 -16.42 16.04
C LYS A 54 14.90 -14.96 15.96
N ARG A 55 16.21 -14.67 15.87
CA ARG A 55 16.69 -13.30 15.70
C ARG A 55 16.20 -12.69 14.39
N HIS A 56 16.32 -13.40 13.27
CA HIS A 56 15.82 -12.91 11.99
C HIS A 56 14.30 -12.72 11.97
N MET A 57 13.54 -13.60 12.62
CA MET A 57 12.10 -13.39 12.78
C MET A 57 11.79 -12.11 13.57
N LEU A 58 12.52 -11.82 14.65
CA LEU A 58 12.36 -10.57 15.40
C LEU A 58 12.75 -9.34 14.58
N GLU A 59 13.77 -9.44 13.72
CA GLU A 59 14.15 -8.37 12.79
C GLU A 59 13.02 -8.10 11.78
N LEU A 60 12.44 -9.15 11.20
CA LEU A 60 11.28 -9.04 10.30
C LEU A 60 10.06 -8.44 11.00
N GLU A 61 9.78 -8.81 12.25
CA GLU A 61 8.68 -8.23 13.02
C GLU A 61 8.87 -6.71 13.24
N ARG A 62 10.11 -6.27 13.51
CA ARG A 62 10.41 -4.84 13.63
C ARG A 62 10.22 -4.11 12.30
N GLU A 63 10.62 -4.74 11.19
CA GLU A 63 10.46 -4.19 9.86
C GLU A 63 8.98 -4.06 9.47
N ILE A 64 8.19 -5.11 9.71
CA ILE A 64 6.72 -5.11 9.52
C ILE A 64 6.08 -3.94 10.26
N LEU A 65 6.47 -3.71 11.52
CA LEU A 65 5.98 -2.58 12.31
C LEU A 65 6.45 -1.23 11.77
N SER A 66 7.67 -1.14 11.24
CA SER A 66 8.18 0.09 10.62
C SER A 66 7.41 0.44 9.35
N ILE A 67 7.24 -0.55 8.46
CA ILE A 67 6.45 -0.40 7.24
C ILE A 67 5.01 -0.01 7.59
N GLY A 68 4.42 -0.58 8.63
CA GLY A 68 3.08 -0.20 9.09
C GLY A 68 2.96 1.28 9.47
N ARG A 69 3.97 1.83 10.17
CA ARG A 69 4.00 3.27 10.51
C ARG A 69 4.16 4.15 9.26
N GLU A 70 4.98 3.73 8.31
CA GLU A 70 5.15 4.44 7.04
C GLU A 70 3.86 4.42 6.21
N GLN A 71 3.17 3.28 6.15
CA GLN A 71 1.87 3.15 5.49
C GLN A 71 0.83 4.09 6.12
N GLU A 72 0.80 4.23 7.45
CA GLU A 72 -0.09 5.18 8.12
C GLU A 72 0.13 6.62 7.62
N GLY A 73 1.39 7.04 7.51
CA GLY A 73 1.75 8.38 7.00
C GLY A 73 1.27 8.61 5.57
N VAL A 74 1.48 7.61 4.69
CA VAL A 74 1.08 7.67 3.29
C VAL A 74 -0.45 7.66 3.13
N VAL A 75 -1.16 6.81 3.88
CA VAL A 75 -2.63 6.76 3.90
C VAL A 75 -3.22 8.07 4.41
N ARG A 76 -2.62 8.67 5.44
CA ARG A 76 -3.03 9.99 5.94
C ARG A 76 -2.86 11.06 4.86
N GLN A 77 -1.72 11.08 4.17
CA GLN A 77 -1.48 12.04 3.08
C GLN A 77 -2.51 11.88 1.94
N LEU A 78 -2.83 10.64 1.56
CA LEU A 78 -3.86 10.35 0.57
C LEU A 78 -5.24 10.85 1.05
N SER A 79 -5.61 10.55 2.29
CA SER A 79 -6.88 10.92 2.90
C SER A 79 -7.06 12.44 2.95
N GLU A 80 -6.02 13.19 3.34
CA GLU A 80 -6.05 14.65 3.37
C GLU A 80 -6.25 15.25 1.97
N ARG A 81 -5.60 14.68 0.95
CA ARG A 81 -5.75 15.11 -0.45
C ARG A 81 -7.16 14.85 -0.98
N VAL A 82 -7.67 13.64 -0.76
CA VAL A 82 -9.03 13.24 -1.13
C VAL A 82 -10.05 14.17 -0.46
N LYS A 83 -9.90 14.42 0.84
CA LYS A 83 -10.79 15.32 1.59
C LYS A 83 -10.79 16.73 1.01
N ARG A 84 -9.61 17.29 0.70
CA ARG A 84 -9.50 18.62 0.04
C ARG A 84 -10.22 18.65 -1.30
N PHE A 85 -10.04 17.61 -2.11
CA PHE A 85 -10.70 17.49 -3.40
C PHE A 85 -12.24 17.40 -3.25
N GLN A 86 -12.74 16.56 -2.34
CA GLN A 86 -14.17 16.44 -2.06
C GLN A 86 -14.78 17.78 -1.62
N MET A 87 -14.10 18.56 -0.77
CA MET A 87 -14.54 19.90 -0.38
C MET A 87 -14.62 20.86 -1.57
N THR A 88 -13.63 20.83 -2.48
CA THR A 88 -13.65 21.63 -3.71
C THR A 88 -14.85 21.26 -4.59
N VAL A 89 -15.06 19.96 -4.87
CA VAL A 89 -16.20 19.49 -5.67
C VAL A 89 -17.53 19.89 -5.02
N GLN A 90 -17.67 19.70 -3.70
CA GLN A 90 -18.88 20.09 -2.99
C GLN A 90 -19.15 21.59 -3.09
N SER A 91 -18.12 22.44 -2.98
CA SER A 91 -18.29 23.89 -3.08
C SER A 91 -18.72 24.35 -4.48
N GLN A 92 -18.18 23.72 -5.53
CA GLN A 92 -18.39 24.08 -6.94
C GLN A 92 -19.67 23.47 -7.52
N ARG A 93 -19.91 22.18 -7.25
CA ARG A 93 -21.01 21.39 -7.84
C ARG A 93 -22.22 21.30 -6.92
N LYS A 94 -22.12 21.74 -5.66
CA LYS A 94 -23.16 21.63 -4.62
C LYS A 94 -23.60 20.20 -4.33
N VAL A 95 -22.74 19.22 -4.65
CA VAL A 95 -22.97 17.79 -4.46
C VAL A 95 -21.78 17.18 -3.73
N ALA A 96 -22.04 16.39 -2.71
CA ALA A 96 -21.01 15.59 -2.05
C ALA A 96 -20.71 14.32 -2.88
N LEU A 97 -19.43 14.02 -3.07
CA LEU A 97 -19.00 12.76 -3.66
C LEU A 97 -19.26 11.62 -2.68
N SER A 98 -19.88 10.54 -3.16
CA SER A 98 -20.08 9.34 -2.38
C SER A 98 -18.75 8.64 -2.07
N GLU A 99 -18.68 8.00 -0.89
CA GLU A 99 -17.50 7.26 -0.44
C GLU A 99 -17.17 6.10 -1.40
N ASP A 100 -18.17 5.38 -1.89
CA ASP A 100 -17.99 4.28 -2.85
C ASP A 100 -17.29 4.74 -4.14
N ILE A 101 -17.65 5.91 -4.67
CA ILE A 101 -17.02 6.47 -5.88
C ILE A 101 -15.56 6.84 -5.61
N VAL A 102 -15.29 7.44 -4.45
CA VAL A 102 -13.95 7.87 -4.06
C VAL A 102 -13.04 6.66 -3.84
N CYS A 103 -13.48 5.70 -3.04
CA CYS A 103 -12.77 4.44 -2.80
C CYS A 103 -12.57 3.68 -4.10
N GLY A 104 -13.61 3.55 -4.92
CA GLY A 104 -13.52 2.88 -6.22
C GLY A 104 -12.51 3.53 -7.17
N TYR A 105 -12.43 4.86 -7.21
CA TYR A 105 -11.45 5.58 -8.02
C TYR A 105 -10.02 5.33 -7.54
N VAL A 106 -9.77 5.47 -6.23
CA VAL A 106 -8.44 5.24 -5.63
C VAL A 106 -7.98 3.81 -5.85
N SER A 107 -8.85 2.82 -5.60
CA SER A 107 -8.54 1.40 -5.82
C SER A 107 -8.20 1.11 -7.29
N ARG A 108 -8.94 1.68 -8.25
CA ARG A 108 -8.65 1.47 -9.68
C ARG A 108 -7.32 2.11 -10.09
N HIS A 109 -6.99 3.29 -9.57
CA HIS A 109 -5.71 3.94 -9.85
C HIS A 109 -4.53 3.15 -9.28
N LEU A 110 -4.65 2.64 -8.06
CA LEU A 110 -3.64 1.79 -7.45
C LEU A 110 -3.45 0.49 -8.22
N ALA A 111 -4.54 -0.17 -8.63
CA ALA A 111 -4.48 -1.39 -9.42
C ALA A 111 -3.80 -1.16 -10.78
N ALA A 112 -4.24 -0.14 -11.52
CA ALA A 112 -3.67 0.18 -12.82
C ALA A 112 -2.17 0.53 -12.74
N PHE A 113 -1.75 1.27 -11.72
CA PHE A 113 -0.34 1.60 -11.53
C PHE A 113 0.48 0.36 -11.11
N ASN A 114 -0.08 -0.51 -10.28
CA ASN A 114 0.57 -1.75 -9.88
C ASN A 114 0.85 -2.65 -11.09
N ASP A 115 -0.12 -2.82 -11.99
CA ASP A 115 0.02 -3.61 -13.22
C ASP A 115 1.12 -3.04 -14.14
N VAL A 116 1.21 -1.72 -14.26
CA VAL A 116 2.28 -1.04 -15.02
C VAL A 116 3.65 -1.28 -14.39
N THR A 117 3.76 -1.21 -13.06
CA THR A 117 5.03 -1.47 -12.37
C THR A 117 5.44 -2.94 -12.40
N ASP A 118 4.50 -3.88 -12.49
CA ASP A 118 4.80 -5.31 -12.67
C ASP A 118 5.30 -5.62 -14.08
N LEU A 119 4.81 -4.91 -15.10
CA LEU A 119 5.26 -5.04 -16.49
C LEU A 119 6.64 -4.40 -16.75
N ASN A 120 6.97 -3.32 -16.04
CA ASN A 120 8.21 -2.57 -16.25
C ASN A 120 9.43 -3.08 -15.45
N GLY A 121 9.31 -4.23 -14.78
CA GLY A 121 10.44 -5.12 -14.50
C GLY A 121 11.69 -4.48 -13.88
N THR A 122 11.56 -3.73 -12.79
CA THR A 122 12.70 -3.43 -11.90
C THR A 122 12.68 -4.34 -10.68
N VAL A 123 12.63 -5.65 -10.91
CA VAL A 123 12.97 -6.64 -9.89
C VAL A 123 14.15 -7.45 -10.46
N PRO A 124 15.35 -7.37 -9.85
CA PRO A 124 16.40 -8.32 -10.15
C PRO A 124 15.85 -9.72 -9.89
N LYS A 125 15.84 -10.57 -10.92
CA LYS A 125 15.68 -12.01 -10.70
C LYS A 125 16.85 -12.44 -9.82
N HIS A 126 16.51 -13.05 -8.69
CA HIS A 126 17.41 -13.59 -7.68
C HIS A 126 18.58 -14.37 -8.28
#